data_AF-A0A8T4A8P0-F1
#
_entry.id   AF-A0A8T4A8P0-F1
#
_cell.length_a   1.000
_cell.length_b   1.000
_cell.length_c   1.000
_cell.angle_alpha   90.00
_cell.angle_beta   90.00
_cell.angle_gamma   90.00
#
_symmetry.space_group_name_H-M   'P 1'
#
loop_
_entity.id
_entity.type
_entity.pdbx_description
1 polymer ?
#
loop_
_entity_poly.entity_id
_entity_poly.type
_entity_poly.pdbx_seq_one_letter_code
_entity_poly.pdbx_strand_id
1 'polypeptide(L)' 'MSTDVDIREIKHYLQELNKKIDELFEEKEIISAMKVSEKSLVDFISEEPEIYSIKDLKVRYK' A
#
# COMPACT_ATOMS: atom_id res chain seq x y z
N MET A 1 16.48 42.65 -7.84
CA MET A 1 16.10 41.27 -8.20
C MET A 1 16.00 41.22 -9.71
N SER A 2 16.78 40.33 -10.34
CA SER A 2 16.70 40.14 -11.79
C SER A 2 15.62 39.09 -12.07
N THR A 3 14.69 39.39 -12.95
CA THR A 3 13.57 38.51 -13.34
C THR A 3 14.03 37.10 -13.74
N ASP A 4 15.25 36.96 -14.26
CA ASP A 4 15.85 35.66 -14.59
C ASP A 4 16.12 34.77 -13.38
N VAL A 5 16.42 35.36 -12.22
CA VAL A 5 16.65 34.61 -10.98
C VAL A 5 15.33 34.04 -10.47
N ASP A 6 14.28 34.86 -10.45
CA ASP A 6 12.94 34.48 -10.00
C ASP A 6 12.37 33.37 -10.90
N ILE A 7 12.55 33.46 -12.23
CA ILE A 7 12.10 32.41 -13.17
C ILE A 7 12.83 31.08 -12.93
N ARG A 8 14.13 31.10 -12.62
CA ARG A 8 14.88 29.88 -12.30
C ARG A 8 14.41 29.26 -11.00
N GLU A 9 14.14 30.08 -9.99
CA GLU A 9 13.66 29.62 -8.70
C GLU A 9 12.25 29.00 -8.82
N ILE A 10 11.35 29.62 -9.57
CA ILE A 10 10.02 29.06 -9.88
C ILE A 10 10.14 27.71 -10.59
N LYS A 11 11.04 27.60 -11.59
CA LYS A 11 11.28 26.31 -12.28
C LYS A 11 11.79 25.24 -11.32
N HIS A 12 12.68 25.60 -10.40
CA HIS A 12 13.20 24.67 -9.40
C HIS A 12 12.08 24.16 -8.49
N TYR A 13 11.25 25.05 -7.94
CA TYR A 13 10.12 24.63 -7.11
C TYR A 13 9.10 23.79 -7.86
N LEU A 14 8.84 24.08 -9.15
CA LEU A 14 7.97 23.25 -9.98
C LEU A 14 8.53 21.84 -10.18
N GLN A 15 9.84 21.69 -10.36
CA GLN A 15 10.48 20.38 -10.48
C GLN A 15 10.37 19.59 -9.17
N GLU A 16 10.62 20.23 -8.03
CA GLU A 16 10.47 19.61 -6.72
C GLU A 16 9.01 19.21 -6.44
N LEU A 17 8.05 20.05 -6.81
CA LEU A 17 6.63 19.74 -6.68
C LEU A 17 6.23 18.54 -7.53
N ASN A 18 6.68 18.48 -8.79
CA ASN A 18 6.40 17.34 -9.66
C ASN A 18 6.96 16.05 -9.07
N LYS A 19 8.19 16.07 -8.58
CA LYS A 19 8.81 14.89 -7.95
C LYS A 19 8.00 14.40 -6.75
N LYS A 20 7.55 15.30 -5.88
CA LYS A 20 6.71 14.93 -4.72
C LYS A 20 5.34 14.39 -5.13
N ILE A 21 4.78 14.91 -6.22
CA ILE A 21 3.51 14.41 -6.77
C ILE A 21 3.70 12.97 -7.28
N ASP A 22 4.79 12.70 -8.00
CA ASP A 22 5.11 11.37 -8.50
C ASP A 22 5.27 10.36 -7.34
N GLU A 23 6.00 10.74 -6.28
CA GLU A 23 6.15 9.93 -5.06
C GLU A 23 4.80 9.62 -4.40
N LEU A 24 3.92 10.62 -4.27
CA LEU A 24 2.56 10.43 -3.72
C LEU A 24 1.69 9.52 -4.58
N PHE A 25 1.83 9.56 -5.91
CA PHE A 25 1.12 8.66 -6.81
C PHE A 25 1.58 7.22 -6.63
N GLU A 26 2.88 6.98 -6.57
CA GLU A 26 3.45 5.64 -6.35
C GLU A 26 2.96 5.04 -5.02
N GLU A 27 3.03 5.80 -3.92
CA GLU A 27 2.53 5.33 -2.62
C GLU A 27 1.04 4.98 -2.66
N LYS A 28 0.24 5.80 -3.34
CA LYS A 28 -1.20 5.56 -3.48
C LYS A 28 -1.48 4.30 -4.30
N GLU A 29 -0.73 4.05 -5.36
CA GLU A 29 -0.86 2.84 -6.18
C GLU A 29 -0.53 1.59 -5.36
N ILE A 30 0.56 1.62 -4.58
CA ILE A 30 0.96 0.53 -3.69
C ILE A 30 -0.16 0.23 -2.67
N ILE A 31 -0.66 1.25 -1.97
CA ILE A 31 -1.75 1.08 -0.99
C ILE A 31 -3.01 0.52 -1.66
N SER A 32 -3.32 0.97 -2.88
CA SER A 32 -4.49 0.50 -3.62
C SER A 32 -4.34 -0.97 -3.98
N ALA A 33 -3.17 -1.40 -4.45
CA ALA A 33 -2.86 -2.80 -4.72
C ALA A 33 -2.97 -3.65 -3.44
N MET A 34 -2.39 -3.18 -2.33
CA MET A 34 -2.47 -3.87 -1.04
C MET A 34 -3.91 -4.10 -0.57
N LYS A 35 -4.78 -3.08 -0.67
CA LYS A 35 -6.19 -3.20 -0.29
C LYS A 35 -6.96 -4.20 -1.16
N VAL A 36 -6.67 -4.24 -2.45
CA VAL A 36 -7.28 -5.24 -3.35
C VAL A 36 -6.83 -6.64 -2.96
N SER A 37 -5.53 -6.83 -2.73
CA SER A 37 -4.99 -8.11 -2.28
C SER A 37 -5.56 -8.55 -0.92
N GLU A 38 -5.67 -7.64 0.03
CA GLU A 38 -6.29 -7.90 1.34
C GLU A 38 -7.72 -8.41 1.19
N LYS A 39 -8.55 -7.70 0.41
CA LYS A 39 -9.92 -8.11 0.16
C LYS A 39 -10.00 -9.49 -0.50
N SER A 40 -9.22 -9.73 -1.55
CA SER A 40 -9.18 -11.02 -2.23
C SER A 40 -8.74 -12.16 -1.30
N LEU A 41 -7.79 -11.90 -0.39
CA LEU A 41 -7.31 -12.89 0.55
C LEU A 41 -8.36 -13.21 1.62
N VAL A 42 -9.08 -12.20 2.12
CA VAL A 42 -10.20 -12.40 3.05
C VAL A 42 -11.29 -13.25 2.40
N ASP A 43 -11.69 -12.91 1.17
CA ASP A 43 -12.70 -13.66 0.43
C ASP A 43 -12.24 -15.12 0.24
N PHE A 44 -10.99 -15.34 -0.17
CA PHE A 44 -10.41 -16.68 -0.35
C PHE A 44 -10.42 -17.52 0.93
N ILE A 45 -9.94 -16.98 2.05
CA ILE A 45 -9.90 -17.70 3.34
C ILE A 45 -11.31 -17.96 3.87
N SER A 46 -12.26 -17.04 3.64
CA SER A 46 -13.63 -17.19 4.12
C SER A 46 -14.39 -18.37 3.48
N GLU A 47 -13.96 -18.80 2.29
CA GLU A 47 -14.51 -19.96 1.59
C GLU A 47 -13.83 -21.28 2.01
N GLU A 48 -12.70 -21.23 2.75
CA GLU A 48 -12.00 -22.44 3.16
C GLU A 48 -12.75 -23.18 4.27
N PRO A 49 -12.97 -24.50 4.13
CA PRO A 49 -13.59 -25.30 5.17
C PRO A 49 -12.67 -25.43 6.39
N GLU A 50 -13.26 -25.46 7.58
CA GLU A 50 -12.52 -25.72 8.83
C GLU A 50 -12.09 -27.21 8.87
N ILE A 51 -10.87 -27.49 8.41
CA ILE A 51 -10.34 -28.87 8.26
C ILE A 51 -9.77 -29.47 9.55
N TYR A 52 -9.60 -28.68 10.61
CA TYR A 52 -9.13 -29.14 11.92
C TYR A 52 -10.00 -28.56 13.03
N SER A 53 -10.45 -29.43 13.93
CA SER A 53 -11.25 -29.07 15.09
C SER A 53 -10.53 -29.43 16.38
N ILE A 54 -10.99 -28.86 17.50
CA ILE A 54 -10.52 -29.25 18.85
C ILE A 54 -10.72 -30.76 19.10
N LYS A 55 -11.68 -31.40 18.42
CA LYS A 55 -11.92 -32.84 18.53
C LYS A 55 -10.82 -33.69 17.91
N ASP A 56 -10.04 -33.12 16.98
CA ASP A 56 -8.92 -33.79 16.31
C ASP A 56 -7.64 -33.79 17.16
N LEU A 57 -7.60 -33.00 18.24
CA LEU A 57 -6.49 -32.98 19.18
C LEU A 57 -6.39 -34.34 19.92
N LYS A 58 -5.52 -35.23 19.43
CA LYS A 58 -5.15 -36.51 20.07
C LYS A 58 -4.24 -36.36 21.30
N VAL A 59 -4.14 -35.18 21.90
CA VAL A 59 -3.26 -34.95 23.05
C VAL A 59 -4.02 -35.12 24.36
N ARG A 60 -3.81 -36.28 25.00
CA ARG A 60 -3.97 -36.42 26.46
C ARG A 60 -2.89 -35.56 27.11
N TYR A 61 -3.21 -34.35 27.52
CA TYR A 61 -2.50 -33.76 28.66
C TYR A 61 -3.00 -34.49 29.90
N LYS A 62 -2.10 -35.29 30.50
CA LYS A 62 -2.26 -35.88 31.82
C LYS A 62 -1.62 -34.97 32.86
#